data_AF-A0A845CK53-F1
#
_entry.id   AF-A0A845CK53-F1
#
_cell.length_a   1.000
_cell.length_b   1.000
_cell.length_c   1.000
_cell.angle_alpha   90.00
_cell.angle_beta   90.00
_cell.angle_gamma   90.00
#
_symmetry.space_group_name_H-M   'P 1'
#
loop_
_entity.id
_entity.type
_entity.pdbx_description
1 polymer ?
#
loop_
_entity_poly.entity_id
_entity_poly.type
_entity_poly.pdbx_seq_one_letter_code
_entity_poly.pdbx_strand_id
1 'polypeptide(L)'
;MRVDRRQPIKDERGEISKGKEGKHREQPSGAHLLENSLNFVYISFRTGGVSIALPPKEVRMTIRFEMNEDKAIEVLTWLANEQPGIGAFHVSKVLYYADKEHLNRYGRPVLGDTYIRMEFGPVPSKTYDLIKKEKLKLSVLKKFREAVDVRGGFRHLHPLRAPDMQMLSRTDLECLTNALKKYGTRDFGVLSRISHRETAWAEAPENGPMDYEHMIEQGPNQKEIIQNLKEHSHQIAF
;
A
#
# COMPACT_ATOMS: atom_id res chain seq x y z
N MET A 1 -21.77 54.94 18.66
CA MET A 1 -22.13 54.87 20.10
C MET A 1 -22.21 53.41 20.52
N ARG A 2 -21.41 53.04 21.54
CA ARG A 2 -21.57 51.97 22.58
C ARG A 2 -22.08 50.58 22.12
N VAL A 3 -21.25 49.53 22.08
CA VAL A 3 -20.85 48.61 23.18
C VAL A 3 -22.07 48.16 24.03
N ASP A 4 -22.41 46.87 24.10
CA ASP A 4 -21.96 46.00 25.19
C ASP A 4 -22.57 44.57 25.20
N ARG A 5 -21.73 43.71 25.79
CA ARG A 5 -21.76 42.33 26.21
C ARG A 5 -23.01 41.94 27.01
N ARG A 6 -23.28 40.63 27.06
CA ARG A 6 -23.82 40.00 28.27
C ARG A 6 -22.89 38.85 28.66
N GLN A 7 -22.11 39.08 29.71
CA GLN A 7 -21.67 38.03 30.66
C GLN A 7 -22.57 38.12 31.93
N PRO A 8 -22.25 37.41 33.04
CA PRO A 8 -22.89 36.17 33.45
C PRO A 8 -23.76 36.38 34.72
N ILE A 9 -24.62 35.41 35.04
CA ILE A 9 -25.38 35.43 36.29
C ILE A 9 -24.60 34.66 37.37
N LYS A 10 -24.53 35.31 38.53
CA LYS A 10 -23.84 34.95 39.76
C LYS A 10 -24.66 34.05 40.68
N ASP A 11 -23.92 33.51 41.63
CA ASP A 11 -24.15 32.64 42.78
C ASP A 11 -25.22 33.08 43.79
N GLU A 12 -25.74 32.12 44.59
CA GLU A 12 -26.15 32.35 45.99
C GLU A 12 -25.90 31.11 46.89
N ARG A 13 -24.88 31.23 47.75
CA ARG A 13 -24.75 30.87 49.19
C ARG A 13 -25.41 29.57 49.72
N GLY A 14 -24.76 28.74 50.54
CA GLY A 14 -23.52 28.95 51.28
C GLY A 14 -23.23 27.86 52.33
N GLU A 15 -22.33 28.25 53.24
CA GLU A 15 -21.89 27.60 54.49
C GLU A 15 -20.56 26.85 54.50
N ILE A 16 -19.88 27.08 55.62
CA ILE A 16 -18.48 26.84 55.97
C ILE A 16 -18.48 25.74 57.04
N SER A 17 -17.62 24.72 56.96
CA SER A 17 -17.05 24.13 58.18
C SER A 17 -15.68 23.46 58.00
N LYS A 18 -14.73 24.04 58.72
CA LYS A 18 -13.56 23.50 59.43
C LYS A 18 -13.00 22.10 59.05
N GLY A 19 -11.76 22.14 58.55
CA GLY A 19 -10.55 21.55 59.16
C GLY A 19 -10.52 20.05 59.49
N LYS A 20 -9.56 19.34 58.90
CA LYS A 20 -8.76 18.29 59.56
C LYS A 20 -7.43 18.07 58.83
N GLU A 21 -6.38 17.95 59.65
CA GLU A 21 -4.98 17.78 59.30
C GLU A 21 -4.67 16.42 58.65
N GLY A 22 -3.59 16.42 57.85
CA GLY A 22 -2.56 15.39 57.87
C GLY A 22 -2.87 14.02 57.26
N LYS A 23 -2.14 13.68 56.19
CA LYS A 23 -1.25 12.49 56.18
C LYS A 23 -0.45 12.43 54.87
N HIS A 24 0.85 12.20 55.05
CA HIS A 24 1.84 11.84 54.03
C HIS A 24 1.26 10.87 52.99
N ARG A 25 1.41 11.20 51.70
CA ARG A 25 1.30 10.21 50.63
C ARG A 25 2.70 9.65 50.37
N GLU A 26 2.96 8.51 50.99
CA GLU A 26 4.04 7.61 50.60
C GLU A 26 3.89 7.24 49.11
N GLN A 27 4.99 7.28 48.38
CA GLN A 27 5.09 6.67 47.05
C GLN A 27 5.10 5.15 47.24
N PRO A 28 4.24 4.37 46.55
CA PRO A 28 4.39 2.92 46.57
C PRO A 28 5.54 2.53 45.63
N SER A 29 6.71 2.34 46.24
CA SER A 29 7.80 1.52 45.73
C SER A 29 7.30 0.10 45.47
N GLY A 30 7.50 -0.42 44.26
CA GLY A 30 7.25 -1.83 43.96
C GLY A 30 6.94 -2.16 42.51
N ALA A 31 7.76 -1.70 41.57
CA ALA A 31 7.85 -2.34 40.25
C ALA A 31 9.09 -3.25 40.25
N HIS A 32 8.89 -4.55 40.37
CA HIS A 32 9.96 -5.52 40.11
C HIS A 32 9.92 -5.87 38.61
N LEU A 33 10.97 -5.46 37.90
CA LEU A 33 11.25 -5.95 36.55
C LEU A 33 11.77 -7.38 36.68
N LEU A 34 11.02 -8.35 36.16
CA LEU A 34 11.53 -9.70 35.95
C LEU A 34 12.06 -9.77 34.51
N GLU A 35 13.39 -9.71 34.35
CA GLU A 35 14.04 -10.02 33.09
C GLU A 35 13.99 -11.53 32.86
N ASN A 36 13.16 -11.97 31.92
CA ASN A 36 13.33 -13.23 31.22
C ASN A 36 13.64 -12.91 29.75
N SER A 37 14.41 -13.78 29.10
CA SER A 37 15.13 -13.60 27.83
C SER A 37 14.27 -13.43 26.56
N LEU A 38 13.08 -12.84 26.65
CA LEU A 38 12.24 -12.42 25.55
C LEU A 38 11.62 -11.06 25.91
N ASN A 39 12.05 -9.99 25.22
CA ASN A 39 11.56 -8.62 25.39
C ASN A 39 10.02 -8.51 25.21
N PHE A 40 9.26 -8.69 26.29
CA PHE A 40 7.82 -8.41 26.35
C PHE A 40 7.53 -7.38 27.44
N VAL A 41 6.99 -6.22 27.05
CA VAL A 41 6.50 -5.19 27.97
C VAL A 41 5.05 -5.52 28.32
N TYR A 42 4.78 -5.77 29.61
CA TYR A 42 3.44 -6.07 30.13
C TYR A 42 2.80 -4.83 30.76
N ILE A 43 1.56 -4.53 30.41
CA ILE A 43 0.71 -3.56 31.12
C ILE A 43 -0.27 -4.38 31.97
N SER A 44 -0.17 -4.30 33.31
CA SER A 44 -1.15 -4.91 34.21
C SER A 44 -2.21 -3.90 34.63
N PHE A 45 -3.49 -4.27 34.52
CA PHE A 45 -4.60 -3.53 35.12
C PHE A 45 -5.13 -4.33 36.29
N ARG A 46 -5.19 -3.71 37.47
CA ARG A 46 -5.60 -4.37 38.72
C ARG A 46 -7.06 -4.06 39.03
N THR A 47 -7.97 -4.80 38.43
CA THR A 47 -9.36 -4.91 38.90
C THR A 47 -9.88 -6.33 38.68
N GLY A 48 -10.15 -7.06 39.77
CA GLY A 48 -11.03 -8.24 39.73
C GLY A 48 -10.52 -9.48 38.98
N GLY A 49 -9.41 -10.08 39.43
CA GLY A 49 -9.25 -11.55 39.43
C GLY A 49 -9.11 -12.33 38.12
N VAL A 50 -9.09 -11.71 36.93
CA VAL A 50 -8.77 -12.40 35.68
C VAL A 50 -7.79 -11.56 34.87
N SER A 51 -6.54 -12.03 34.76
CA SER A 51 -5.55 -11.45 33.85
C SER A 51 -5.71 -12.12 32.49
N ILE A 52 -6.29 -11.42 31.52
CA ILE A 52 -6.26 -11.85 30.11
C ILE A 52 -5.04 -11.18 29.48
N ALA A 53 -3.99 -11.96 29.24
CA ALA A 53 -2.90 -11.52 28.38
C ALA A 53 -3.40 -11.58 26.93
N LEU A 54 -3.78 -10.43 26.38
CA LEU A 54 -3.87 -10.32 24.92
C LEU A 54 -2.42 -10.34 24.40
N PRO A 55 -2.06 -11.25 23.48
CA PRO A 55 -0.75 -11.15 22.84
C PRO A 55 -0.65 -9.77 22.20
N PRO A 56 0.53 -9.11 22.25
CA PRO A 56 0.72 -7.88 21.50
C PRO A 56 0.28 -8.14 20.06
N LYS A 57 -0.52 -7.22 19.48
CA LYS A 57 -0.82 -7.27 18.05
C LYS A 57 0.52 -7.33 17.34
N GLU A 58 0.82 -8.47 16.75
CA GLU A 58 1.99 -8.64 15.89
C GLU A 58 1.84 -7.58 14.80
N VAL A 59 2.61 -6.50 14.88
CA VAL A 59 2.63 -5.46 13.85
C VAL A 59 3.33 -6.11 12.67
N ARG A 60 2.56 -6.82 11.84
CA ARG A 60 3.06 -7.37 10.58
C ARG A 60 3.51 -6.19 9.74
N MET A 61 4.82 -6.03 9.61
CA MET A 61 5.42 -5.07 8.71
C MET A 61 5.05 -5.46 7.28
N THR A 62 4.11 -4.73 6.70
CA THR A 62 3.64 -4.96 5.33
C THR A 62 4.65 -4.41 4.34
N ILE A 63 5.05 -5.22 3.36
CA ILE A 63 6.03 -4.78 2.34
C ILE A 63 5.32 -3.86 1.34
N ARG A 64 5.88 -2.67 1.16
CA ARG A 64 5.35 -1.60 0.29
C ARG A 64 6.50 -0.91 -0.45
N PHE A 65 6.22 -0.46 -1.66
CA PHE A 65 7.13 0.32 -2.50
C PHE A 65 6.50 1.65 -2.87
N GLU A 66 7.34 2.61 -3.26
CA GLU A 66 6.88 3.88 -3.82
C GLU A 66 7.06 3.89 -5.34
N MET A 67 5.95 4.02 -6.05
CA MET A 67 5.96 4.15 -7.50
C MET A 67 6.53 5.48 -7.97
N ASN A 68 7.46 5.43 -8.92
CA ASN A 68 7.91 6.59 -9.70
C ASN A 68 6.90 6.90 -10.81
N GLU A 69 6.25 8.06 -10.75
CA GLU A 69 5.21 8.47 -11.69
C GLU A 69 5.73 8.62 -13.13
N ASP A 70 6.97 9.11 -13.31
CA ASP A 70 7.57 9.26 -14.63
C ASP A 70 7.85 7.88 -15.25
N LYS A 71 8.41 6.95 -14.46
CA LYS A 71 8.59 5.55 -14.91
C LYS A 71 7.25 4.90 -15.26
N ALA A 72 6.20 5.13 -14.47
CA ALA A 72 4.87 4.60 -14.76
C ALA A 72 4.30 5.12 -16.08
N ILE A 73 4.50 6.42 -16.40
CA ILE A 73 4.10 6.99 -17.69
C ILE A 73 4.85 6.30 -18.83
N GLU A 74 6.16 6.07 -18.70
CA GLU A 74 6.94 5.38 -19.75
C GLU A 74 6.57 3.91 -19.91
N VAL A 75 6.26 3.20 -18.82
CA VAL A 75 5.74 1.83 -18.90
C VAL A 75 4.38 1.78 -19.62
N LEU A 76 3.46 2.69 -19.29
CA LEU A 76 2.17 2.77 -19.98
C LEU A 76 2.33 3.13 -21.46
N THR A 77 3.27 4.01 -21.78
CA THR A 77 3.60 4.41 -23.15
C THR A 77 4.19 3.22 -23.92
N TRP A 78 5.08 2.46 -23.30
CA TRP A 78 5.66 1.24 -23.88
C TRP A 78 4.57 0.20 -24.16
N LEU A 79 3.71 -0.11 -23.17
CA LEU A 79 2.60 -1.05 -23.35
C LEU A 79 1.65 -0.64 -24.49
N ALA A 80 1.35 0.66 -24.59
CA ALA A 80 0.50 1.18 -25.66
C ALA A 80 1.18 1.10 -27.04
N ASN A 81 2.50 1.21 -27.12
CA ASN A 81 3.25 1.01 -28.37
C ASN A 81 3.30 -0.47 -28.78
N GLU A 82 3.56 -1.38 -27.83
CA GLU A 82 3.64 -2.82 -28.09
C GLU A 82 2.27 -3.44 -28.42
N GLN A 83 1.21 -2.95 -27.78
CA GLN A 83 -0.15 -3.40 -28.02
C GLN A 83 -1.13 -2.21 -28.06
N PRO A 84 -1.20 -1.49 -29.20
CA PRO A 84 -2.11 -0.35 -29.34
C PRO A 84 -3.57 -0.74 -29.09
N GLY A 85 -4.24 0.03 -28.24
CA GLY A 85 -5.61 -0.24 -27.82
C GLY A 85 -5.73 -1.22 -26.65
N ILE A 86 -4.63 -1.60 -25.99
CA ILE A 86 -4.69 -2.42 -24.77
C ILE A 86 -5.57 -1.73 -23.71
N GLY A 87 -6.52 -2.49 -23.16
CA GLY A 87 -7.46 -1.99 -22.16
C GLY A 87 -6.86 -1.93 -20.77
N ALA A 88 -7.37 -1.03 -19.94
CA ALA A 88 -6.91 -0.86 -18.56
C ALA A 88 -7.01 -2.15 -17.71
N PHE A 89 -7.96 -3.04 -18.03
CA PHE A 89 -8.05 -4.37 -17.41
C PHE A 89 -6.79 -5.20 -17.69
N HIS A 90 -6.41 -5.38 -18.96
CA HIS A 90 -5.23 -6.14 -19.34
C HIS A 90 -3.95 -5.48 -18.85
N VAL A 91 -3.83 -4.15 -18.96
CA VAL A 91 -2.71 -3.39 -18.38
C VAL A 91 -2.54 -3.71 -16.90
N SER A 92 -3.63 -3.68 -16.12
CA SER A 92 -3.57 -3.99 -14.68
C SER A 92 -2.98 -5.37 -14.38
N LYS A 93 -3.29 -6.37 -15.21
CA LYS A 93 -2.78 -7.73 -15.05
C LYS A 93 -1.34 -7.86 -15.51
N VAL A 94 -1.00 -7.25 -16.64
CA VAL A 94 0.38 -7.24 -17.13
C VAL A 94 1.31 -6.61 -16.10
N LEU A 95 0.94 -5.47 -15.50
CA LEU A 95 1.75 -4.81 -14.48
C LEU A 95 1.90 -5.65 -13.22
N TYR A 96 0.80 -6.22 -12.71
CA TYR A 96 0.85 -7.11 -11.55
C TYR A 96 1.81 -8.29 -11.75
N TYR A 97 1.72 -8.97 -12.90
CA TYR A 97 2.59 -10.12 -13.16
C TYR A 97 4.02 -9.72 -13.51
N ALA A 98 4.25 -8.55 -14.10
CA ALA A 98 5.59 -8.02 -14.30
C ALA A 98 6.27 -7.72 -12.95
N ASP A 99 5.59 -7.05 -12.03
CA ASP A 99 6.12 -6.83 -10.68
C ASP A 99 6.34 -8.14 -9.94
N LYS A 100 5.38 -9.07 -9.98
CA LYS A 100 5.52 -10.39 -9.36
C LYS A 100 6.74 -11.15 -9.90
N GLU A 101 6.90 -11.23 -11.22
CA GLU A 101 8.04 -11.90 -11.84
C GLU A 101 9.35 -11.21 -11.43
N HIS A 102 9.37 -9.89 -11.48
CA HIS A 102 10.55 -9.10 -11.21
C HIS A 102 11.00 -9.20 -9.73
N LEU A 103 10.05 -9.27 -8.78
CA LEU A 103 10.34 -9.52 -7.37
C LEU A 103 11.02 -10.87 -7.16
N ASN A 104 10.49 -11.93 -7.79
CA ASN A 104 10.98 -13.29 -7.61
C ASN A 104 12.34 -13.53 -8.31
N ARG A 105 12.62 -12.80 -9.38
CA ARG A 105 13.87 -12.96 -10.16
C ARG A 105 14.98 -12.01 -9.76
N TYR A 106 14.63 -10.79 -9.34
CA TYR A 106 15.59 -9.70 -9.15
C TYR A 106 15.43 -8.94 -7.83
N GLY A 107 14.50 -9.35 -6.96
CA GLY A 107 14.39 -8.80 -5.60
C GLY A 107 13.85 -7.37 -5.52
N ARG A 108 13.25 -6.83 -6.59
CA ARG A 108 12.56 -5.54 -6.60
C ARG A 108 11.36 -5.58 -7.56
N PRO A 109 10.38 -4.67 -7.47
CA PRO A 109 9.34 -4.55 -8.51
C PRO A 109 9.81 -3.72 -9.71
N VAL A 110 9.05 -3.77 -10.80
CA VAL A 110 9.20 -2.88 -11.96
C VAL A 110 8.66 -1.48 -11.63
N LEU A 111 7.42 -1.41 -11.14
CA LEU A 111 6.73 -0.15 -10.81
C LEU A 111 6.58 0.08 -9.32
N GLY A 112 6.34 -0.96 -8.53
CA GLY A 112 6.12 -0.80 -7.09
C GLY A 112 4.80 -0.11 -6.75
N ASP A 113 3.75 -0.31 -7.57
CA ASP A 113 2.42 0.24 -7.30
C ASP A 113 1.73 -0.46 -6.12
N THR A 114 0.76 0.19 -5.50
CA THR A 114 -0.13 -0.44 -4.53
C THR A 114 -1.24 -1.17 -5.27
N TYR A 115 -1.16 -2.51 -5.29
CA TYR A 115 -2.20 -3.33 -5.89
C TYR A 115 -3.40 -3.48 -4.94
N ILE A 116 -4.61 -3.25 -5.45
CA ILE A 116 -5.87 -3.38 -4.72
C ILE A 116 -6.57 -4.67 -5.15
N ARG A 117 -7.09 -5.43 -4.18
CA ARG A 117 -7.96 -6.58 -4.44
C ARG A 117 -9.33 -6.09 -4.91
N MET A 118 -9.57 -6.15 -6.21
CA MET A 118 -10.87 -5.84 -6.82
C MET A 118 -11.56 -7.09 -7.35
N GLU A 119 -12.85 -6.96 -7.67
CA GLU A 119 -13.74 -8.03 -8.17
C GLU A 119 -13.09 -8.87 -9.28
N PHE A 120 -12.47 -8.22 -10.28
CA PHE A 120 -11.85 -8.90 -11.42
C PHE A 120 -10.33 -9.07 -11.28
N GLY A 121 -9.81 -9.06 -10.05
CA GLY A 121 -8.41 -9.32 -9.73
C GLY A 121 -7.64 -8.07 -9.24
N PRO A 122 -6.28 -8.11 -9.24
CA PRO A 122 -5.46 -6.99 -8.81
C PRO A 122 -5.59 -5.78 -9.75
N VAL A 123 -5.63 -4.59 -9.16
CA VAL A 123 -5.60 -3.29 -9.87
C VAL A 123 -4.49 -2.41 -9.29
N PRO A 124 -3.53 -1.93 -10.09
CA PRO A 124 -2.47 -1.03 -9.64
C PRO A 124 -3.07 0.37 -9.38
N SER A 125 -3.19 0.76 -8.10
CA SER A 125 -4.00 1.91 -7.70
C SER A 125 -3.56 3.21 -8.37
N LYS A 126 -2.28 3.57 -8.28
CA LYS A 126 -1.77 4.86 -8.76
C LYS A 126 -1.74 4.89 -10.29
N THR A 127 -1.35 3.79 -10.91
CA THR A 127 -1.34 3.65 -12.37
C THR A 127 -2.77 3.69 -12.94
N TYR A 128 -3.73 3.12 -12.23
CA TYR A 128 -5.14 3.20 -12.65
C TYR A 128 -5.70 4.62 -12.51
N ASP A 129 -5.27 5.36 -11.47
CA ASP A 129 -5.55 6.79 -11.33
C ASP A 129 -4.92 7.61 -12.49
N LEU A 130 -3.71 7.26 -12.96
CA LEU A 130 -3.10 7.83 -14.19
C LEU A 130 -4.02 7.62 -15.40
N ILE A 131 -4.44 6.37 -15.65
CA ILE A 131 -5.30 6.01 -16.80
C ILE A 131 -6.66 6.73 -16.73
N LYS A 132 -7.23 6.87 -15.52
CA LYS A 132 -8.46 7.63 -15.27
C LYS A 132 -8.29 9.14 -15.33
N LYS A 133 -7.06 9.64 -15.23
CA LYS A 133 -6.73 11.06 -15.12
C LYS A 133 -7.34 11.69 -13.86
N GLU A 134 -7.39 10.92 -12.77
CA GLU A 134 -7.99 11.30 -11.48
C GLU A 134 -6.90 11.43 -10.40
N LYS A 135 -7.06 12.36 -9.45
CA LYS A 135 -6.17 12.54 -8.28
C LYS A 135 -4.68 12.80 -8.61
N LEU A 136 -4.39 13.35 -9.78
CA LEU A 136 -3.02 13.62 -10.24
C LEU A 136 -2.61 15.09 -10.01
N LYS A 137 -1.31 15.30 -9.81
CA LYS A 137 -0.70 16.64 -9.97
C LYS A 137 -0.83 17.08 -11.44
N LEU A 138 -0.99 18.38 -11.68
CA LEU A 138 -1.15 18.92 -13.03
C LEU A 138 0.05 18.61 -13.94
N SER A 139 1.27 18.62 -13.39
CA SER A 139 2.50 18.27 -14.12
C SER A 139 2.50 16.83 -14.63
N VAL A 140 2.07 15.88 -13.78
CA VAL A 140 1.96 14.45 -14.11
C VAL A 140 0.87 14.23 -15.16
N LEU A 141 -0.28 14.87 -14.97
CA LEU A 141 -1.39 14.80 -15.94
C LEU A 141 -0.97 15.31 -17.32
N LYS A 142 -0.20 16.41 -17.38
CA LYS A 142 0.33 16.96 -18.63
C LYS A 142 1.24 15.95 -19.33
N LYS A 143 2.27 15.44 -18.63
CA LYS A 143 3.19 14.43 -19.16
C LYS A 143 2.45 13.19 -19.67
N PHE A 144 1.47 12.69 -18.91
CA PHE A 144 0.69 11.52 -19.30
C PHE A 144 -0.15 11.77 -20.57
N ARG A 145 -0.80 12.94 -20.68
CA ARG A 145 -1.58 13.32 -21.87
C ARG A 145 -0.75 13.54 -23.12
N GLU A 146 0.53 13.91 -22.97
CA GLU A 146 1.48 14.01 -24.08
C GLU A 146 1.96 12.62 -24.54
N ALA A 147 1.85 11.61 -23.68
CA ALA A 147 2.38 10.27 -23.91
C ALA A 147 1.33 9.28 -24.41
N VAL A 148 0.14 9.31 -23.83
CA VAL A 148 -0.92 8.30 -24.03
C VAL A 148 -2.29 8.97 -24.19
N ASP A 149 -2.99 8.57 -25.24
CA ASP A 149 -4.41 8.85 -25.43
C ASP A 149 -5.24 7.68 -24.90
N VAL A 150 -6.32 7.98 -24.17
CA VAL A 150 -7.17 6.99 -23.51
C VAL A 150 -8.57 7.10 -24.08
N ARG A 151 -9.06 6.02 -24.72
CA ARG A 151 -10.29 6.03 -25.52
C ARG A 151 -11.32 5.00 -25.02
N GLY A 152 -12.60 5.33 -25.20
CA GLY A 152 -13.72 4.42 -24.96
C GLY A 152 -13.98 4.06 -23.49
N GLY A 153 -15.08 3.34 -23.24
CA GLY A 153 -15.51 2.98 -21.88
C GLY A 153 -14.54 2.05 -21.14
N PHE A 154 -13.83 1.19 -21.87
CA PHE A 154 -12.84 0.26 -21.32
C PHE A 154 -11.45 0.88 -21.11
N ARG A 155 -11.29 2.17 -21.40
CA ARG A 155 -10.03 2.92 -21.26
C ARG A 155 -8.90 2.22 -22.02
N HIS A 156 -9.04 2.16 -23.35
CA HIS A 156 -8.02 1.64 -24.26
C HIS A 156 -6.90 2.67 -24.43
N LEU A 157 -5.66 2.24 -24.23
CA LEU A 157 -4.48 3.09 -24.32
C LEU A 157 -3.93 3.08 -25.75
N HIS A 158 -3.71 4.27 -26.30
CA HIS A 158 -3.06 4.48 -27.59
C HIS A 158 -1.85 5.40 -27.40
N PRO A 159 -0.69 5.08 -27.98
CA PRO A 159 0.51 5.87 -27.82
C PRO A 159 0.40 7.16 -28.65
N LEU A 160 0.93 8.25 -28.11
CA LEU A 160 1.11 9.53 -28.82
C LEU A 160 2.59 9.78 -29.16
N ARG A 161 3.49 9.01 -28.54
CA ARG A 161 4.93 9.01 -28.80
C ARG A 161 5.53 7.65 -28.43
N ALA A 162 6.80 7.46 -28.78
CA ALA A 162 7.61 6.36 -28.27
C ALA A 162 7.91 6.55 -26.76
N PRO A 163 8.11 5.45 -26.01
CA PRO A 163 8.54 5.52 -24.62
C PRO A 163 9.99 6.01 -24.52
N ASP A 164 10.31 6.70 -23.43
CA ASP A 164 11.69 6.97 -23.05
C ASP A 164 12.32 5.71 -22.45
N MET A 165 13.10 5.02 -23.27
CA MET A 165 13.75 3.75 -22.91
C MET A 165 14.81 3.92 -21.81
N GLN A 166 15.26 5.14 -21.50
CA GLN A 166 16.22 5.37 -20.40
C GLN A 166 15.59 5.13 -19.03
N MET A 167 14.25 5.21 -18.94
CA MET A 167 13.50 4.94 -17.71
C MET A 167 13.21 3.45 -17.49
N LEU A 168 13.54 2.59 -18.47
CA LEU A 168 13.18 1.17 -18.46
C LEU A 168 14.46 0.33 -18.53
N SER A 169 14.83 -0.30 -17.41
CA SER A 169 15.99 -1.18 -17.39
C SER A 169 15.76 -2.44 -18.24
N ARG A 170 16.84 -3.13 -18.60
CA ARG A 170 16.75 -4.39 -19.34
C ARG A 170 15.89 -5.44 -18.62
N THR A 171 15.98 -5.52 -17.29
CA THR A 171 15.19 -6.49 -16.51
C THR A 171 13.73 -6.07 -16.37
N ASP A 172 13.44 -4.76 -16.34
CA ASP A 172 12.06 -4.26 -16.40
C ASP A 172 11.38 -4.70 -17.70
N LEU A 173 12.04 -4.44 -18.83
CA LEU A 173 11.55 -4.79 -20.16
C LEU A 173 11.37 -6.29 -20.32
N GLU A 174 12.28 -7.09 -19.76
CA GLU A 174 12.17 -8.55 -19.77
C GLU A 174 10.87 -9.03 -19.11
N CYS A 175 10.62 -8.61 -17.86
CA CYS A 175 9.41 -9.00 -17.13
C CYS A 175 8.14 -8.40 -17.73
N LEU A 176 8.18 -7.15 -18.19
CA LEU A 176 7.06 -6.52 -18.90
C LEU A 176 6.71 -7.27 -20.19
N THR A 177 7.72 -7.65 -20.97
CA THR A 177 7.54 -8.42 -22.21
C THR A 177 6.97 -9.80 -21.94
N ASN A 178 7.48 -10.50 -20.92
CA ASN A 178 6.99 -11.81 -20.54
C ASN A 178 5.52 -11.74 -20.08
N ALA A 179 5.19 -10.77 -19.23
CA ALA A 179 3.83 -10.55 -18.76
C ALA A 179 2.88 -10.15 -19.90
N LEU A 180 3.29 -9.24 -20.79
CA LEU A 180 2.49 -8.82 -21.94
C LEU A 180 2.18 -10.01 -22.86
N LYS A 181 3.21 -10.79 -23.24
CA LYS A 181 3.03 -11.98 -24.09
C LYS A 181 2.08 -13.00 -23.46
N LYS A 182 2.15 -13.19 -22.15
CA LYS A 182 1.37 -14.23 -21.45
C LYS A 182 -0.07 -13.81 -21.17
N TYR A 183 -0.29 -12.53 -20.88
CA TYR A 183 -1.55 -12.03 -20.31
C TYR A 183 -2.26 -10.96 -21.17
N GLY A 184 -1.55 -10.25 -22.04
CA GLY A 184 -2.06 -9.07 -22.77
C GLY A 184 -3.21 -9.33 -23.73
N THR A 185 -3.36 -10.57 -24.21
CA THR A 185 -4.41 -10.99 -25.17
C THR A 185 -5.33 -12.08 -24.61
N ARG A 186 -5.20 -12.42 -23.33
CA ARG A 186 -6.05 -13.44 -22.70
C ARG A 186 -7.49 -12.95 -22.57
N ASP A 187 -8.42 -13.88 -22.70
CA ASP A 187 -9.83 -13.64 -22.40
C ASP A 187 -10.02 -13.09 -20.97
N PHE A 188 -11.00 -12.20 -20.81
CA PHE A 188 -11.31 -11.53 -19.55
C PHE A 188 -11.58 -12.52 -18.41
N GLY A 189 -12.47 -13.50 -18.65
CA GLY A 189 -12.86 -14.48 -17.64
C GLY A 189 -11.72 -15.43 -17.28
N VAL A 190 -10.92 -15.82 -18.27
CA VAL A 190 -9.69 -16.60 -18.03
C VAL A 190 -8.72 -15.81 -17.16
N LEU A 191 -8.44 -14.55 -17.51
CA LEU A 191 -7.43 -13.76 -16.83
C LEU A 191 -7.84 -13.39 -15.39
N SER A 192 -9.13 -13.07 -15.19
CA SER A 192 -9.70 -12.88 -13.85
C SER A 192 -9.48 -14.12 -12.99
N ARG A 193 -9.87 -15.31 -13.49
CA ARG A 193 -9.71 -16.58 -12.76
C ARG A 193 -8.27 -16.92 -12.45
N ILE A 194 -7.31 -16.62 -13.34
CA ILE A 194 -5.89 -16.80 -13.05
C ILE A 194 -5.52 -15.92 -11.84
N SER A 195 -5.87 -14.63 -11.88
CA SER A 195 -5.49 -13.71 -10.82
C SER A 195 -6.18 -13.95 -9.47
N HIS A 196 -7.37 -14.55 -9.46
CA HIS A 196 -8.05 -14.96 -8.22
C HIS A 196 -7.36 -16.12 -7.50
N ARG A 197 -6.48 -16.87 -8.19
CA ARG A 197 -5.70 -17.97 -7.60
C ARG A 197 -4.41 -17.49 -6.94
N GLU A 198 -4.06 -16.22 -7.09
CA GLU A 198 -2.87 -15.64 -6.50
C GLU A 198 -3.06 -15.42 -5.00
N THR A 199 -2.10 -15.89 -4.19
CA THR A 199 -2.14 -15.72 -2.72
C THR A 199 -2.27 -14.26 -2.32
N ALA A 200 -1.53 -13.36 -2.99
CA ALA A 200 -1.62 -11.92 -2.73
C ALA A 200 -3.04 -11.37 -2.90
N TRP A 201 -3.81 -11.90 -3.86
CA TRP A 201 -5.19 -11.46 -4.08
C TRP A 201 -6.15 -12.13 -3.08
N ALA A 202 -6.00 -13.43 -2.85
CA ALA A 202 -6.88 -14.21 -1.98
C ALA A 202 -6.84 -13.73 -0.51
N GLU A 203 -5.64 -13.40 -0.01
CA GLU A 203 -5.40 -13.01 1.39
C GLU A 203 -5.68 -11.52 1.68
N ALA A 204 -5.74 -10.68 0.66
CA ALA A 204 -5.96 -9.24 0.85
C ALA A 204 -7.43 -8.95 1.26
N PRO A 205 -7.71 -7.91 2.05
CA PRO A 205 -9.09 -7.48 2.30
C PRO A 205 -9.78 -7.10 0.99
N GLU A 206 -11.10 -7.31 0.90
CA GLU A 206 -11.88 -6.84 -0.25
C GLU A 206 -11.74 -5.32 -0.41
N ASN A 207 -11.44 -4.85 -1.62
CA ASN A 207 -11.09 -3.45 -1.91
C ASN A 207 -9.91 -2.90 -1.09
N GLY A 208 -9.11 -3.79 -0.49
CA GLY A 208 -7.94 -3.46 0.30
C GLY A 208 -6.62 -3.68 -0.44
N PRO A 209 -5.51 -3.14 0.11
CA PRO A 209 -4.20 -3.27 -0.50
C PRO A 209 -3.62 -4.67 -0.30
N MET A 210 -3.04 -5.23 -1.36
CA MET A 210 -2.39 -6.54 -1.38
C MET A 210 -0.96 -6.47 -0.85
N ASP A 211 -0.49 -7.49 -0.13
CA ASP A 211 0.88 -7.56 0.39
C ASP A 211 1.87 -8.07 -0.66
N TYR A 212 3.01 -7.39 -0.81
CA TYR A 212 4.10 -7.83 -1.68
C TYR A 212 4.75 -9.12 -1.17
N GLU A 213 4.74 -9.36 0.15
CA GLU A 213 5.23 -10.63 0.70
C GLU A 213 4.47 -11.82 0.09
N HIS A 214 3.16 -11.67 -0.15
CA HIS A 214 2.33 -12.71 -0.76
C HIS A 214 2.50 -12.86 -2.28
N MET A 215 3.30 -11.99 -2.92
CA MET A 215 3.68 -12.15 -4.33
C MET A 215 4.93 -13.03 -4.50
N ILE A 216 5.64 -13.33 -3.41
CA ILE A 216 6.86 -14.14 -3.44
C ILE A 216 6.50 -15.61 -3.50
N GLU A 217 6.97 -16.27 -4.54
CA GLU A 217 6.72 -17.67 -4.83
C GLU A 217 7.44 -18.56 -3.82
N GLN A 218 6.83 -19.71 -3.52
CA GLN A 218 7.45 -20.70 -2.66
C GLN A 218 8.67 -21.29 -3.38
N GLY A 219 9.80 -21.33 -2.67
CA GLY A 219 11.06 -21.82 -3.23
C GLY A 219 12.21 -21.69 -2.24
N PRO A 220 13.39 -22.23 -2.59
CA PRO A 220 14.56 -22.24 -1.70
C PRO A 220 14.98 -20.82 -1.27
N ASN A 221 14.78 -19.82 -2.14
CA ASN A 221 15.21 -18.45 -1.92
C ASN A 221 14.12 -17.55 -1.30
N GLN A 222 12.93 -18.09 -1.00
CA GLN A 222 11.78 -17.28 -0.55
C GLN A 222 12.10 -16.43 0.68
N LYS A 223 12.73 -17.03 1.70
CA LYS A 223 13.07 -16.34 2.95
C LYS A 223 14.07 -15.20 2.71
N GLU A 224 15.06 -15.43 1.87
CA GLU A 224 16.07 -14.43 1.52
C GLU A 224 15.44 -13.26 0.76
N ILE A 225 14.59 -13.55 -0.22
CA ILE A 225 13.86 -12.52 -0.98
C ILE A 225 12.99 -11.68 -0.03
N ILE A 226 12.19 -12.31 0.84
CA ILE A 226 11.34 -11.59 1.80
C ILE A 226 12.18 -10.73 2.75
N GLN A 227 13.30 -11.25 3.25
CA GLN A 227 14.19 -10.51 4.13
C GLN A 227 14.78 -9.27 3.43
N ASN A 228 15.32 -9.45 2.21
CA ASN A 228 15.83 -8.36 1.39
C ASN A 228 14.75 -7.30 1.12
N LEU A 229 13.52 -7.72 0.78
CA LEU A 229 12.41 -6.81 0.53
C LEU A 229 11.96 -6.06 1.78
N LYS A 230 12.06 -6.66 2.97
CA LYS A 230 11.77 -5.98 4.25
C LYS A 230 12.81 -4.90 4.54
N GLU A 231 14.09 -5.19 4.32
CA GLU A 231 15.19 -4.23 4.51
C GLU A 231 15.11 -3.04 3.54
N HIS A 232 14.60 -3.27 2.33
CA HIS A 232 14.47 -2.25 1.28
C HIS A 232 13.03 -1.76 1.09
N SER A 233 12.12 -2.14 1.99
CA SER A 233 10.74 -1.66 1.98
C SER A 233 10.74 -0.14 2.14
N HIS A 234 9.85 0.56 1.42
CA HIS A 234 9.79 2.03 1.33
C HIS A 234 10.80 2.72 0.38
N GLN A 235 11.59 1.98 -0.41
CA GLN A 235 12.37 2.59 -1.48
C GLN A 235 11.49 2.90 -2.71
N ILE A 236 11.87 3.94 -3.46
CA ILE A 236 11.29 4.24 -4.78
C ILE A 236 11.71 3.13 -5.74
N ALA A 237 10.76 2.58 -6.49
CA ALA A 237 11.07 1.63 -7.56
C ALA A 237 11.81 2.37 -8.70
N PHE A 238 13.11 2.06 -8.87
CA PHE A 238 13.96 2.54 -9.96
C PHE A 238 14.09 1.50 -11.06
#